data_AF-A0A956KHH2-F1
#
_entry.id   AF-A0A956KHH2-F1
#
_cell.length_a   1.000
_cell.length_b   1.000
_cell.length_c   1.000
_cell.angle_alpha   90.00
_cell.angle_beta   90.00
_cell.angle_gamma   90.00
#
_symmetry.space_group_name_H-M   'P 1'
#
loop_
_entity.id
_entity.type
_entity.pdbx_description
1 polymer ?
#
loop_
_entity_poly.entity_id
_entity_poly.type
_entity_poly.pdbx_seq_one_letter_code
_entity_poly.pdbx_strand_id
1 'polypeptide(L)'
;MISRKLRLLTLCAAAGLGLWMAAPAPADAFCGFYVAGADTQLFNDATTVVLMRDGQRTVLSMQNDYKGPPEDFAMVVPVPVV
;
A
#
# COMPACT_ATOMS: atom_id res chain seq x y z
N MET A 1 44.04 21.36 -2.89
CA MET A 1 42.75 21.62 -2.20
C MET A 1 41.52 21.57 -3.12
N ILE A 2 41.61 22.03 -4.38
CA ILE A 2 40.49 22.08 -5.35
C ILE A 2 39.99 20.68 -5.81
N SER A 3 40.89 19.70 -5.95
CA SER A 3 40.54 18.34 -6.40
C SER A 3 39.67 17.54 -5.41
N ARG A 4 39.83 17.77 -4.10
CA ARG A 4 39.01 17.13 -3.05
C ARG A 4 37.58 17.67 -3.03
N LYS A 5 37.40 18.99 -3.22
CA LYS A 5 36.07 19.61 -3.28
C LYS A 5 35.29 19.15 -4.52
N LEU A 6 35.96 18.99 -5.66
CA LEU A 6 35.34 18.52 -6.91
C LEU A 6 34.91 17.04 -6.84
N ARG A 7 35.72 16.19 -6.18
CA ARG A 7 35.35 14.78 -5.89
C ARG A 7 34.19 14.66 -4.92
N LEU A 8 34.12 15.54 -3.92
CA LEU A 8 33.02 15.55 -2.97
C LEU A 8 31.71 15.98 -3.64
N LEU A 9 31.76 17.01 -4.50
CA LEU A 9 30.59 17.48 -5.25
C LEU A 9 30.02 16.41 -6.19
N THR A 10 30.91 15.69 -6.87
CA THR A 10 30.52 14.60 -7.79
C THR A 10 29.91 13.40 -7.05
N LEU A 11 30.43 13.06 -5.86
CA LEU A 11 29.81 12.03 -5.01
C LEU A 11 28.41 12.43 -4.55
N CYS A 12 28.24 13.67 -4.10
CA CYS A 12 26.93 14.17 -3.65
C CYS A 12 25.91 14.20 -4.80
N ALA A 13 26.33 14.61 -6.00
CA ALA A 13 25.48 14.63 -7.18
C ALA A 13 25.04 13.21 -7.57
N ALA A 14 25.98 12.24 -7.59
CA ALA A 14 25.67 10.85 -7.88
C ALA A 14 24.73 10.22 -6.83
N ALA A 15 24.94 10.51 -5.55
CA ALA A 15 24.07 10.06 -4.46
C ALA A 15 22.66 10.66 -4.57
N GLY A 16 22.56 11.96 -4.88
CA GLY A 16 21.28 12.63 -5.08
C GLY A 16 20.50 12.04 -6.27
N LEU A 17 21.18 11.78 -7.39
CA LEU A 17 20.56 11.16 -8.57
C LEU A 17 20.08 9.73 -8.28
N GLY A 18 20.89 8.95 -7.58
CA GLY A 18 20.53 7.59 -7.17
C GLY A 18 19.32 7.54 -6.26
N LEU A 19 19.21 8.48 -5.31
CA LEU A 19 18.06 8.58 -4.41
C LEU A 19 16.78 8.96 -5.14
N TRP A 20 16.89 9.78 -6.19
CA TRP A 20 15.74 10.21 -6.99
C TRP A 20 15.20 9.08 -7.87
N MET A 21 16.08 8.24 -8.43
CA MET A 21 15.67 7.06 -9.21
C MET A 21 15.10 5.92 -8.36
N ALA A 22 15.46 5.86 -7.07
CA ALA A 22 14.94 4.86 -6.15
C ALA A 22 13.59 5.24 -5.50
N ALA A 23 13.04 6.41 -5.84
CA ALA A 23 11.76 6.84 -5.29
C ALA A 23 10.62 5.92 -5.77
N PRO A 24 9.80 5.36 -4.87
CA PRO A 24 8.66 4.54 -5.27
C PRO A 24 7.66 5.39 -6.07
N ALA A 25 7.10 4.81 -7.12
CA ALA A 25 6.03 5.45 -7.88
C ALA A 25 4.79 5.63 -6.99
N PRO A 26 4.02 6.72 -7.17
CA PRO A 26 2.73 6.86 -6.51
C PRO A 26 1.82 5.70 -6.91
N ALA A 27 1.26 5.00 -5.92
CA ALA A 27 0.30 3.93 -6.12
C ALA A 27 -1.11 4.46 -5.80
N ASP A 28 -2.05 4.25 -6.72
CA ASP A 28 -3.47 4.49 -6.45
C ASP A 28 -3.95 3.51 -5.37
N ALA A 29 -4.41 4.04 -4.24
CA ALA A 29 -5.04 3.27 -3.19
C ALA A 29 -6.57 3.26 -3.39
N PHE A 30 -7.19 2.08 -3.25
CA PHE A 30 -8.65 1.97 -3.24
C PHE A 30 -9.20 2.28 -1.85
N CYS A 31 -10.17 3.19 -1.79
CA CYS A 31 -10.96 3.45 -0.59
C CYS A 31 -11.98 2.30 -0.40
N GLY A 32 -11.57 1.20 0.23
CA GLY A 32 -12.51 0.16 0.70
C GLY A 32 -13.23 0.61 1.97
N PHE A 33 -14.44 0.11 2.20
CA PHE A 33 -15.18 0.31 3.46
C PHE A 33 -15.90 -0.97 3.89
N TYR A 34 -16.10 -1.14 5.19
CA TYR A 34 -16.86 -2.24 5.77
C TYR A 34 -18.34 -1.89 5.84
N VAL A 35 -19.20 -2.88 5.64
CA VAL A 35 -20.67 -2.74 5.68
C VAL A 35 -21.21 -3.59 6.82
N ALA A 36 -22.16 -3.04 7.58
CA ALA A 36 -22.87 -3.72 8.66
C ALA A 36 -24.37 -3.40 8.58
N GLY A 37 -25.21 -4.26 9.16
CA GLY A 37 -26.65 -4.02 9.29
C GLY A 37 -26.95 -2.77 10.12
N ALA A 38 -28.10 -2.13 9.86
CA ALA A 38 -28.46 -0.82 10.41
C ALA A 38 -28.40 -0.69 11.94
N ASP A 39 -28.58 -1.81 12.66
CA ASP A 39 -28.58 -1.85 14.13
C ASP A 39 -27.28 -2.41 14.73
N THR A 40 -26.25 -2.67 13.91
CA THR A 40 -25.00 -3.30 14.35
C THR A 40 -23.84 -2.30 14.36
N GLN A 41 -23.12 -2.23 15.49
CA GLN A 41 -21.90 -1.44 15.59
C GLN A 41 -20.74 -2.22 14.97
N LEU A 42 -20.11 -1.66 13.94
CA LEU A 42 -18.98 -2.29 13.26
C LEU A 42 -17.66 -1.85 13.91
N PHE A 43 -17.02 -2.80 14.60
CA PHE A 43 -15.69 -2.62 15.18
C PHE A 43 -14.65 -3.36 14.34
N ASN A 44 -13.61 -2.64 13.90
CA ASN A 44 -12.46 -3.20 13.20
C ASN A 44 -11.22 -2.50 13.73
N ASP A 45 -10.48 -3.18 14.62
CA ASP A 45 -9.35 -2.56 15.33
C ASP A 45 -8.10 -2.46 14.43
N ALA A 46 -7.83 -3.49 13.63
CA ALA A 46 -6.79 -3.47 12.60
C ALA A 46 -7.00 -4.59 11.57
N THR A 47 -7.36 -4.25 10.33
CA THR A 47 -7.26 -5.20 9.23
C THR A 47 -5.96 -5.02 8.48
N THR A 48 -5.20 -6.10 8.33
CA THR A 48 -4.00 -6.13 7.49
C THR A 48 -4.33 -6.72 6.13
N VAL A 49 -3.98 -6.00 5.07
CA VAL A 49 -4.14 -6.44 3.68
C VAL A 49 -2.78 -6.49 3.02
N VAL A 50 -2.44 -7.66 2.47
CA VAL A 50 -1.22 -7.87 1.69
C VAL A 50 -1.60 -8.18 0.25
N LEU A 51 -1.15 -7.34 -0.68
CA LEU A 51 -1.36 -7.51 -2.12
C LEU A 51 -0.01 -7.75 -2.81
N MET A 52 0.09 -8.83 -3.57
CA MET A 52 1.25 -9.13 -4.40
C MET A 52 0.81 -9.35 -5.85
N ARG A 53 1.58 -8.80 -6.80
CA ARG A 53 1.39 -9.03 -8.23
C ARG A 53 2.67 -9.61 -8.85
N ASP A 54 2.51 -10.71 -9.58
CA ASP A 54 3.54 -11.36 -10.39
C ASP A 54 2.98 -11.58 -11.81
N GLY A 55 3.43 -10.76 -12.76
CA GLY A 55 2.88 -10.72 -14.12
C GLY A 55 1.38 -10.47 -14.14
N GLN A 56 0.61 -11.45 -14.63
CA GLN A 56 -0.87 -11.41 -14.64
C GLN A 56 -1.50 -12.03 -13.39
N ARG A 57 -0.71 -12.60 -12.47
CA ARG A 57 -1.22 -13.20 -11.24
C ARG A 57 -1.24 -12.17 -10.13
N THR A 58 -2.39 -12.04 -9.47
CA THR A 58 -2.56 -11.18 -8.29
C THR A 58 -2.98 -12.05 -7.12
N VAL A 59 -2.31 -11.90 -5.98
CA VAL A 59 -2.63 -12.58 -4.73
C VAL A 59 -2.98 -11.52 -3.70
N LEU A 60 -4.19 -11.63 -3.14
CA LEU A 60 -4.69 -10.79 -2.06
C LEU A 60 -4.84 -11.68 -0.81
N SER A 61 -4.11 -11.34 0.25
CA SER A 61 -4.23 -11.98 1.57
C SER A 61 -4.74 -10.95 2.57
N MET A 62 -5.67 -11.37 3.42
CA MET A 62 -6.40 -10.48 4.32
C MET A 62 -6.47 -11.12 5.70
N GLN A 63 -6.12 -10.34 6.72
CA GLN A 63 -6.31 -10.70 8.12
C GLN A 63 -7.30 -9.70 8.71
N ASN A 64 -8.58 -10.10 8.75
CA ASN A 64 -9.66 -9.27 9.27
C ASN A 64 -9.82 -9.54 10.77
N ASP A 65 -9.83 -8.47 11.58
CA ASP A 65 -10.21 -8.51 12.99
C ASP A 65 -11.68 -8.06 13.15
N TYR A 66 -12.59 -8.81 12.52
CA TYR A 66 -14.03 -8.55 12.61
C TYR A 66 -14.64 -9.22 13.84
N LYS A 67 -15.41 -8.47 14.62
CA LYS A 67 -16.09 -8.94 15.83
C LYS A 67 -17.61 -8.85 15.64
N GLY A 68 -18.21 -9.95 15.17
CA GLY A 68 -19.65 -10.09 14.94
C GLY A 68 -20.04 -11.46 14.37
N PRO A 69 -21.34 -11.74 14.15
CA PRO A 69 -21.80 -12.97 13.53
C PRO A 69 -21.23 -13.13 12.10
N PRO A 70 -20.60 -14.27 11.75
CA PRO A 70 -20.03 -14.49 10.42
C PRO A 70 -21.04 -14.35 9.27
N GLU A 71 -22.29 -14.70 9.50
CA GLU A 71 -23.41 -14.60 8.56
C GLU A 71 -23.75 -13.15 8.14
N ASP A 72 -23.38 -12.16 8.96
CA ASP A 72 -23.62 -10.75 8.72
C ASP A 72 -22.39 -10.03 8.15
N PHE A 73 -21.26 -10.73 7.99
CA PHE A 73 -20.03 -10.15 7.48
C PHE A 73 -20.03 -10.09 5.94
N ALA A 74 -19.87 -8.89 5.38
CA ALA A 74 -19.65 -8.69 3.96
C ALA A 74 -18.48 -7.72 3.70
N MET A 75 -17.65 -8.06 2.72
CA MET A 75 -16.50 -7.26 2.29
C MET A 75 -16.60 -6.97 0.79
N VAL A 76 -16.57 -5.69 0.43
CA VAL A 76 -16.68 -5.22 -0.96
C VAL A 76 -15.32 -4.75 -1.45
N VAL A 77 -14.80 -5.41 -2.48
CA VAL A 77 -13.55 -5.04 -3.16
C VAL A 77 -13.89 -4.57 -4.58
N PRO A 78 -13.81 -3.27 -4.90
CA PRO A 78 -14.05 -2.79 -6.24
C PRO A 78 -12.93 -3.24 -7.18
N VAL A 79 -13.28 -3.82 -8.33
CA VAL A 79 -12.33 -4.15 -9.39
C VAL A 79 -12.39 -3.05 -10.46
N PRO A 80 -11.31 -2.29 -10.69
CA PRO A 80 -11.27 -1.30 -11.76
C PRO A 80 -11.30 -1.99 -13.13
N VAL A 81 -12.13 -1.47 -14.04
CA VAL A 81 -12.10 -1.80 -15.47
C VAL A 81 -11.27 -0.71 -16.16
N VAL A 82 -10.23 -1.11 -16.90
CA VAL A 82 -9.37 -0.22 -17.69
C VAL A 82 -9.67 -0.34 -19.18
#